data_AF-A0A4X2K6R0-F1
#
_entry.id   AF-A0A4X2K6R0-F1
#
_cell.length_a   1.000
_cell.length_b   1.000
_cell.length_c   1.000
_cell.angle_alpha   90.00
_cell.angle_beta   90.00
_cell.angle_gamma   90.00
#
_symmetry.space_group_name_H-M   'P 1'
#
loop_
_entity.id
_entity.type
_entity.pdbx_description
1 polymer ?
#
loop_
_entity_poly.entity_id
_entity_poly.type
_entity_poly.pdbx_seq_one_letter_code
_entity_poly.pdbx_strand_id
1 'polypeptide(L)' 'MAIFFTVVARGTTTLANHAWCGRNFLEVTEQILAEIPFENNKLTYSHGNDLFHYIFTASVPLPPWLERDLF' A
#
# COMPACT_ATOMS: atom_id res chain seq x y z
N MET A 1 -5.92 6.68 -16.15
CA MET A 1 -5.05 5.56 -15.70
C MET A 1 -5.95 4.47 -15.15
N ALA A 2 -5.73 3.21 -15.48
CA ALA A 2 -6.41 2.08 -14.84
C ALA A 2 -5.55 1.57 -13.67
N ILE A 3 -6.20 1.10 -12.60
CA ILE A 3 -5.52 0.49 -11.46
C ILE A 3 -5.40 -1.01 -11.75
N PHE A 4 -4.17 -1.51 -11.90
CA PHE A 4 -3.93 -2.93 -12.16
C PHE A 4 -3.81 -3.77 -10.89
N PHE A 5 -3.28 -3.16 -9.82
CA PHE A 5 -3.00 -3.84 -8.55
C PHE A 5 -3.19 -2.88 -7.38
N THR A 6 -3.75 -3.37 -6.29
CA THR A 6 -3.84 -2.67 -5.01
C THR A 6 -3.44 -3.59 -3.88
N VAL A 7 -2.80 -3.02 -2.85
CA VAL A 7 -2.36 -3.74 -1.66
C VAL A 7 -2.48 -2.85 -0.44
N VAL A 8 -2.89 -3.45 0.68
CA VAL A 8 -2.80 -2.87 2.01
C VAL A 8 -1.84 -3.72 2.81
N ALA A 9 -0.79 -3.10 3.34
CA ALA A 9 0.26 -3.77 4.09
C ALA A 9 0.57 -3.01 5.38
N ARG A 10 1.08 -3.75 6.37
CA ARG A 10 1.66 -3.21 7.61
C ARG A 10 3.14 -3.55 7.64
N GLY A 11 3.99 -2.57 7.40
CA GLY A 11 5.41 -2.81 7.12
C GLY A 11 5.54 -3.70 5.88
N THR A 12 6.25 -4.82 6.01
CA THR A 12 6.41 -5.82 4.93
C THR A 12 5.29 -6.86 4.87
N THR A 13 4.36 -6.87 5.84
CA THR A 13 3.27 -7.86 5.90
C THR A 13 2.06 -7.40 5.10
N THR A 14 1.72 -8.11 4.03
CA THR A 14 0.49 -7.86 3.26
C THR A 14 -0.74 -8.31 4.05
N LEU A 15 -1.71 -7.40 4.23
CA LEU A 15 -2.99 -7.68 4.89
C LEU A 15 -4.09 -8.05 3.89
N ALA A 16 -4.13 -7.35 2.76
CA ALA A 16 -5.07 -7.58 1.68
C ALA A 16 -4.47 -7.11 0.35
N ASN A 17 -4.78 -7.81 -0.74
CA ASN A 17 -4.41 -7.36 -2.08
C ASN A 17 -5.52 -7.70 -3.08
N HIS A 18 -5.52 -6.98 -4.21
CA HIS A 18 -6.37 -7.27 -5.34
C HIS A 18 -5.61 -6.98 -6.64
N ALA A 19 -5.66 -7.92 -7.57
CA ALA A 19 -5.06 -7.80 -8.90
C ALA A 19 -6.14 -7.95 -9.96
N TRP A 20 -6.19 -7.01 -10.91
CA TRP A 20 -7.06 -7.11 -12.07
C TRP A 20 -6.55 -8.14 -13.09
N CYS A 21 -5.22 -8.33 -13.17
CA CYS A 21 -4.60 -9.28 -14.07
C CYS A 21 -3.51 -10.10 -13.37
N GLY A 22 -3.29 -11.32 -13.84
CA GLY A 22 -2.25 -12.21 -13.33
C GLY A 22 -0.86 -11.78 -13.83
N ARG A 23 -0.18 -10.93 -13.07
CA ARG A 23 1.25 -10.60 -13.23
C ARG A 23 1.96 -10.75 -11.89
N ASN A 24 3.28 -10.63 -11.89
CA ASN A 24 4.16 -10.71 -10.71
C ASN A 24 4.10 -9.46 -9.80
N PHE A 25 2.90 -8.92 -9.54
CA PHE A 25 2.74 -7.71 -8.71
C PHE A 25 3.13 -7.95 -7.24
N LEU A 26 2.95 -9.16 -6.73
CA LEU A 26 3.31 -9.52 -5.34
C LEU A 26 4.81 -9.41 -5.09
N GLU A 27 5.64 -9.97 -5.96
CA GLU A 27 7.10 -9.93 -5.84
C GLU A 27 7.63 -8.49 -5.86
N VAL A 28 7.13 -7.67 -6.80
CA VAL A 28 7.49 -6.24 -6.89
C VAL A 28 7.03 -5.49 -5.64
N THR A 29 5.85 -5.83 -5.11
CA THR A 29 5.31 -5.19 -3.91
C THR A 29 6.18 -5.48 -2.69
N GLU A 30 6.66 -6.72 -2.51
CA GLU A 30 7.54 -7.05 -1.39
C GLU A 30 8.85 -6.25 -1.40
N GLN A 31 9.41 -6.04 -2.59
CA GLN A 31 10.60 -5.19 -2.78
C GLN A 31 10.30 -3.72 -2.43
N ILE A 32 9.18 -3.18 -2.92
CA ILE A 32 8.77 -1.80 -2.61
C ILE A 32 8.51 -1.62 -1.12
N LEU A 33 7.79 -2.54 -0.47
CA LEU A 33 7.48 -2.47 0.97
C LEU A 33 8.75 -2.50 1.84
N ALA A 34 9.82 -3.15 1.37
CA ALA A 34 11.11 -3.16 2.07
C ALA A 34 11.85 -1.81 2.00
N GLU A 35 11.55 -0.97 1.00
CA GLU A 35 12.20 0.35 0.81
C GLU A 35 11.41 1.51 1.43
N ILE A 36 10.15 1.32 1.81
CA ILE A 36 9.31 2.39 2.36
C ILE A 36 9.80 2.77 3.78
N PRO A 37 10.17 4.04 4.03
CA PRO A 37 10.54 4.49 5.37
C PRO A 37 9.32 4.52 6.30
N PHE A 38 9.53 4.35 7.61
CA PHE A 38 8.48 4.35 8.63
C PHE A 38 7.95 5.75 8.99
N GLU A 39 7.96 6.69 8.05
CA GLU A 39 7.50 8.07 8.24
C GLU A 39 6.33 8.39 7.29
N ASN A 40 5.37 9.18 7.76
CA ASN A 40 4.20 9.57 6.97
C ASN A 40 4.63 10.27 5.69
N ASN A 41 4.47 9.59 4.56
CA ASN A 41 4.86 10.09 3.26
C ASN A 41 3.96 9.56 2.13
N LYS A 42 4.03 10.23 1.00
CA LYS A 42 3.39 9.83 -0.25
C LYS A 42 4.43 9.95 -1.35
N LEU A 43 4.58 8.89 -2.14
CA LEU A 43 5.56 8.88 -3.23
C LEU A 43 5.02 8.07 -4.40
N THR A 44 5.56 8.37 -5.58
CA THR A 44 5.28 7.65 -6.82
C THR A 44 6.61 7.15 -7.39
N TYR A 45 6.74 5.85 -7.56
CA TYR A 45 7.84 5.24 -8.27
C TYR A 45 7.44 4.99 -9.72
N SER A 46 8.33 5.33 -10.65
CA SER A 46 8.20 4.95 -12.06
C SER A 46 9.14 3.79 -12.36
N HIS A 47 8.60 2.70 -12.89
CA HIS A 47 9.39 1.55 -13.32
C HIS A 47 8.91 1.10 -14.70
N GLY A 48 9.74 1.30 -15.72
CA GLY A 48 9.36 1.05 -17.11
C GLY A 48 8.15 1.91 -17.52
N ASN A 49 7.08 1.25 -17.95
CA ASN A 49 5.81 1.90 -18.35
C ASN A 49 4.78 1.97 -17.21
N ASP A 50 5.12 1.45 -16.03
CA ASP A 50 4.20 1.36 -14.89
C ASP A 50 4.55 2.39 -13.81
N LEU A 51 3.51 2.82 -13.10
CA LEU A 51 3.60 3.75 -11.98
C LEU A 51 3.09 3.07 -10.71
N PHE A 52 3.90 3.12 -9.65
CA PHE A 52 3.57 2.61 -8.33
C PHE A 52 3.34 3.77 -7.39
N HIS A 53 2.12 3.89 -6.89
CA HIS A 53 1.74 4.94 -5.96
C HIS A 53 1.56 4.33 -4.57
N TYR A 54 2.21 4.90 -3.57
CA TYR A 54 1.96 4.51 -2.18
C TYR A 54 1.72 5.73 -1.29
N ILE A 55 0.99 5.46 -0.21
CA ILE A 55 0.75 6.38 0.90
C ILE A 55 1.07 5.59 2.16
N PHE A 56 2.06 6.04 2.92
CA PHE A 56 2.33 5.50 4.25
C PHE A 56 1.66 6.38 5.29
N THR A 57 0.97 5.75 6.24
CA THR A 57 0.39 6.44 7.39
C THR A 57 0.57 5.57 8.63
N ALA A 58 1.31 6.09 9.61
CA ALA A 58 1.69 5.39 10.84
C ALA A 58 0.49 4.92 11.67
N SER A 59 -0.63 5.64 11.59
CA SER A 59 -1.95 5.15 11.95
C SER A 59 -2.77 5.02 10.67
N VAL A 60 -3.20 3.81 10.33
CA VAL A 60 -4.38 3.71 9.46
C VAL A 60 -5.47 4.46 10.23
N PRO A 61 -6.03 5.58 9.71
CA PRO A 61 -7.06 6.30 10.43
C PRO A 61 -8.15 5.28 10.75
N LEU A 62 -8.42 5.11 12.04
CA LEU A 62 -9.49 4.22 12.46
C LEU A 62 -10.75 4.67 11.74
N PRO A 63 -11.58 3.73 11.24
CA PRO A 63 -12.86 4.14 10.70
C PRO A 63 -13.61 4.96 11.77
N PRO A 64 -14.32 6.04 11.40
CA PRO A 64 -14.95 6.96 12.36
C PRO A 64 -15.86 6.29 13.40
N TRP A 65 -16.31 5.07 13.10
CA TRP A 65 -17.16 4.24 13.93
C TRP A 65 -16.42 3.57 15.10
N LEU A 66 -15.10 3.40 15.01
CA LEU A 66 -14.28 2.73 16.03
C LEU A 66 -13.74 3.71 17.09
N GLU A 67 -13.69 5.02 16.79
CA GLU A 67 -13.32 6.05 17.78
C GLU A 67 -14.38 6.27 18.87
N ARG A 68 -15.63 5.83 18.63
CA ARG A 68 -16.75 6.03 19.57
C ARG A 68 -16.77 5.08 20.76
N ASP A 69 -16.00 3.99 20.71
CA ASP A 69 -16.00 2.94 21.74
C ASP A 69 -14.84 3.06 22.74
N LEU A 70 -14.06 4.16 22.69
CA LEU A 70 -12.91 4.40 23.56
C LEU A 70 -13.09 5.56 24.57
N PHE A 71 -14.33 6.03 24.79
CA PHE A 71 -14.67 7.00 25.84
C PHE A 71 -15.91 6.58 26.63
#